data_AF-W5W7B2-F1
#
_entry.id   AF-W5W7B2-F1
#
_cell.length_a   1.000
_cell.length_b   1.000
_cell.length_c   1.000
_cell.angle_alpha   90.00
_cell.angle_beta   90.00
_cell.angle_gamma   90.00
#
_symmetry.space_group_name_H-M   'P 1'
#
loop_
_entity.id
_entity.type
_entity.pdbx_description
1 polymer ?
#
loop_
_entity_poly.entity_id
_entity_poly.type
_entity_poly.pdbx_seq_one_letter_code
_entity_poly.pdbx_strand_id
1 'polypeptide(L)'
;MFDTGEEISFGYDQWHRLRITMVPDYRPLAAWLHTDVQPNLAALDQFSRVLRQAASNRETVNGNGCWIDFQPAGVLIGSLYDRWQPLPVPEALFWPVLSGLRAFLLNSAADPALARPDGYPAVGRMTTHRTPPTGGRPALVDRTHFPPDWSAQEVQEAATGAWHSAEARYDEQTGAWSGLWRDLELAGYYDPATGAVQTYFPVLAP
;
A
#
# COMPACT_ATOMS: atom_id res chain seq x y z
N MET A 1 -13.10 -10.27 -12.83
CA MET A 1 -12.63 -11.15 -11.75
C MET A 1 -11.32 -11.78 -12.23
N PHE A 2 -10.21 -11.54 -11.54
CA PHE A 2 -8.92 -12.20 -11.81
C PHE A 2 -8.83 -13.33 -10.79
N ASP A 3 -8.69 -14.57 -11.26
CA ASP A 3 -8.64 -15.76 -10.41
C ASP A 3 -7.41 -16.57 -10.84
N THR A 4 -6.39 -16.61 -9.99
CA THR A 4 -5.13 -17.34 -10.24
C THR A 4 -5.21 -18.81 -9.83
N GLY A 5 -6.41 -19.36 -9.63
CA GLY A 5 -6.56 -20.69 -9.06
C GLY A 5 -6.36 -20.59 -7.56
N GLU A 6 -7.46 -20.23 -6.90
CA GLU A 6 -7.64 -20.15 -5.44
C GLU A 6 -6.91 -18.97 -4.76
N GLU A 7 -7.75 -18.04 -4.27
CA GLU A 7 -7.54 -17.17 -3.09
C GLU A 7 -6.85 -15.82 -3.26
N ILE A 8 -7.00 -15.14 -4.41
CA ILE A 8 -6.76 -13.69 -4.48
C ILE A 8 -7.87 -13.02 -5.28
N SER A 9 -8.54 -12.03 -4.69
CA SER A 9 -9.54 -11.22 -5.41
C SER A 9 -9.40 -9.73 -5.09
N PHE A 10 -9.70 -8.91 -6.10
CA PHE A 10 -9.75 -7.46 -6.01
C PHE A 10 -11.19 -6.98 -6.22
N GLY A 11 -11.61 -6.01 -5.41
CA GLY A 11 -12.89 -5.33 -5.55
C GLY A 11 -12.83 -3.92 -4.97
N TYR A 12 -13.93 -3.19 -5.09
CA TYR A 12 -14.13 -1.94 -4.39
C TYR A 12 -15.23 -2.11 -3.35
N ASP A 13 -15.11 -1.42 -2.22
CA ASP A 13 -16.25 -1.24 -1.33
C ASP A 13 -17.15 -0.09 -1.80
N GLN A 14 -18.24 0.16 -1.07
CA GLN A 14 -19.20 1.24 -1.34
C GLN A 14 -18.59 2.66 -1.28
N TRP A 15 -17.34 2.79 -0.81
CA TRP A 15 -16.58 4.03 -0.75
C TRP A 15 -15.45 4.07 -1.78
N HIS A 16 -15.50 3.16 -2.76
CA HIS A 16 -14.53 3.07 -3.85
C HIS A 16 -13.10 2.74 -3.38
N ARG A 17 -12.95 2.19 -2.17
CA ARG A 17 -11.66 1.77 -1.62
C ARG A 17 -11.33 0.37 -2.10
N LEU A 18 -10.06 0.13 -2.45
CA LEU A 18 -9.61 -1.20 -2.86
C LEU A 18 -9.80 -2.20 -1.71
N ARG A 19 -10.36 -3.35 -2.07
CA ARG A 19 -10.52 -4.52 -1.21
C ARG A 19 -9.79 -5.67 -1.83
N ILE A 20 -8.93 -6.28 -1.02
CA ILE A 20 -8.12 -7.43 -1.39
C ILE A 20 -8.54 -8.56 -0.46
N THR A 21 -9.04 -9.65 -1.03
CA THR A 21 -9.27 -10.88 -0.28
C THR A 21 -8.13 -11.84 -0.60
N MET A 22 -7.50 -12.39 0.43
CA MET A 22 -6.45 -13.39 0.33
C MET A 22 -6.59 -14.44 1.44
N VAL A 23 -5.97 -15.60 1.25
CA VAL A 23 -5.83 -16.55 2.36
C VAL A 23 -5.01 -16.01 3.51
N PRO A 24 -5.22 -16.55 4.73
CA PRO A 24 -4.48 -16.17 5.93
C PRO A 24 -2.96 -16.05 5.70
N ASP A 25 -2.34 -17.05 5.05
CA ASP A 25 -0.90 -17.09 4.85
C ASP A 25 -0.36 -15.97 3.94
N TYR A 26 -1.22 -15.38 3.09
CA TYR A 26 -0.88 -14.28 2.20
C TYR A 26 -1.45 -12.92 2.63
N ARG A 27 -2.02 -12.79 3.84
CA ARG A 27 -2.49 -11.48 4.33
C ARG A 27 -1.42 -10.40 4.38
N PRO A 28 -0.13 -10.67 4.71
CA PRO A 28 0.91 -9.67 4.57
C PRO A 28 1.08 -9.12 3.14
N LEU A 29 0.85 -9.96 2.13
CA LEU A 29 0.85 -9.54 0.73
C LEU A 29 -0.38 -8.65 0.44
N ALA A 30 -1.55 -8.94 1.02
CA ALA A 30 -2.73 -8.07 0.94
C ALA A 30 -2.48 -6.70 1.60
N ALA A 31 -1.86 -6.68 2.78
CA ALA A 31 -1.48 -5.44 3.47
C ALA A 31 -0.54 -4.61 2.60
N TRP A 32 0.53 -5.21 2.05
CA TRP A 32 1.44 -4.53 1.14
C TRP A 32 0.76 -3.96 -0.12
N LEU A 33 -0.13 -4.74 -0.74
CA LEU A 33 -0.91 -4.29 -1.90
C LEU A 33 -1.78 -3.07 -1.56
N HIS A 34 -2.38 -3.06 -0.38
CA HIS A 34 -3.22 -1.96 0.09
C HIS A 34 -2.39 -0.73 0.50
N THR A 35 -1.33 -0.91 1.28
CA THR A 35 -0.61 0.21 1.92
C THR A 35 0.48 0.81 1.05
N ASP A 36 1.17 -0.01 0.26
CA ASP A 36 2.38 0.40 -0.47
C ASP A 36 2.15 0.42 -1.98
N VAL A 37 1.45 -0.56 -2.54
CA VAL A 37 1.17 -0.60 -3.99
C VAL A 37 0.09 0.42 -4.35
N GLN A 38 -1.05 0.37 -3.66
CA GLN A 38 -2.21 1.26 -3.74
C GLN A 38 -2.97 1.23 -5.09
N PRO A 39 -4.28 1.54 -5.10
CA PRO A 39 -5.14 1.38 -6.27
C PRO A 39 -5.08 2.56 -7.25
N ASN A 40 -3.90 2.94 -7.73
CA ASN A 40 -3.78 3.99 -8.74
C ASN A 40 -2.96 3.50 -9.94
N LEU A 41 -3.55 3.46 -11.14
CA LEU A 41 -2.94 2.84 -12.31
C LEU A 41 -1.61 3.50 -12.71
N ALA A 42 -1.56 4.84 -12.74
CA ALA A 42 -0.35 5.56 -13.09
C ALA A 42 0.76 5.35 -12.04
N ALA A 43 0.40 5.40 -10.75
CA ALA A 43 1.33 5.15 -9.66
C ALA A 43 1.83 3.69 -9.64
N LEU A 44 0.96 2.72 -9.94
CA LEU A 44 1.32 1.31 -10.06
C LEU A 44 2.28 1.06 -11.22
N ASP A 45 2.08 1.71 -12.37
CA ASP A 45 2.99 1.60 -13.51
C ASP A 45 4.37 2.21 -13.18
N GLN A 46 4.41 3.30 -12.41
CA GLN A 46 5.65 3.85 -11.88
C GLN A 46 6.30 2.91 -10.86
N PHE A 47 5.54 2.42 -9.88
CA PHE A 47 6.05 1.56 -8.82
C PHE A 47 6.55 0.22 -9.36
N SER A 48 5.89 -0.34 -10.38
CA SER A 48 6.35 -1.55 -11.07
C SER A 48 7.73 -1.37 -11.69
N ARG A 49 8.06 -0.17 -12.19
CA ARG A 49 9.42 0.14 -12.68
C ARG A 49 10.42 0.24 -11.53
N VAL A 50 10.03 0.85 -10.40
CA VAL A 50 10.85 0.91 -9.17
C VAL A 50 11.19 -0.50 -8.68
N LEU A 51 10.20 -1.39 -8.59
CA LEU A 51 10.39 -2.79 -8.16
C LEU A 51 11.32 -3.56 -9.10
N ARG A 52 11.18 -3.40 -10.42
CA ARG A 52 12.06 -4.04 -11.41
C ARG A 52 13.50 -3.51 -11.32
N GLN A 53 13.66 -2.21 -11.11
CA GLN A 53 14.97 -1.60 -10.92
C GLN A 53 15.64 -2.15 -9.65
N ALA A 54 14.89 -2.21 -8.55
CA ALA A 54 15.38 -2.76 -7.29
C ALA A 54 15.78 -4.23 -7.42
N ALA A 55 14.97 -5.04 -8.10
CA ALA A 55 15.29 -6.44 -8.38
C ALA A 55 16.60 -6.59 -9.17
N SER A 56 16.80 -5.78 -10.22
CA SER A 56 18.03 -5.79 -11.01
C SER A 56 19.26 -5.34 -10.21
N ASN A 57 19.09 -4.33 -9.35
CA ASN A 57 20.18 -3.74 -8.56
C ASN A 57 20.43 -4.47 -7.24
N ARG A 58 19.58 -5.43 -6.85
CA ARG A 58 19.55 -6.06 -5.52
C ARG A 58 19.39 -5.01 -4.40
N GLU A 59 18.54 -4.03 -4.63
CA GLU A 59 18.17 -3.01 -3.65
C GLU A 59 16.91 -3.42 -2.90
N THR A 60 16.78 -2.96 -1.66
CA THR A 60 15.54 -3.10 -0.89
C THR A 60 14.60 -1.94 -1.24
N VAL A 61 13.29 -2.19 -1.32
CA VAL A 61 12.28 -1.13 -1.48
C VAL A 61 11.52 -0.98 -0.18
N ASN A 62 11.61 0.18 0.46
CA ASN A 62 10.86 0.54 1.65
C ASN A 62 9.68 1.41 1.26
N GLY A 63 8.47 0.88 1.44
CA GLY A 63 7.24 1.57 1.15
C GLY A 63 6.75 2.47 2.28
N ASN A 64 5.42 2.57 2.37
CA ASN A 64 4.71 3.22 3.45
C ASN A 64 4.73 2.39 4.74
N GLY A 65 4.66 1.06 4.64
CA GLY A 65 4.72 0.21 5.83
C GLY A 65 5.30 -1.18 5.64
N CYS A 66 5.67 -1.54 4.43
CA CYS A 66 6.42 -2.76 4.17
C CYS A 66 7.80 -2.45 3.57
N TRP A 67 8.72 -3.39 3.72
CA TRP A 67 9.94 -3.46 2.92
C TRP A 67 9.89 -4.69 2.00
N ILE A 68 10.56 -4.58 0.86
CA ILE A 68 10.67 -5.63 -0.16
C ILE A 68 12.15 -5.90 -0.43
N ASP A 69 12.59 -7.14 -0.22
CA ASP A 69 13.92 -7.60 -0.56
C ASP A 69 13.85 -8.65 -1.67
N PHE A 70 14.56 -8.41 -2.77
CA PHE A 70 14.64 -9.34 -3.88
C PHE A 70 15.80 -10.31 -3.66
N GLN A 71 15.48 -11.61 -3.58
CA GLN A 71 16.41 -12.69 -3.27
C GLN A 71 16.47 -13.70 -4.42
N PRO A 72 17.54 -14.51 -4.55
CA PRO A 72 17.64 -15.49 -5.62
C PRO A 72 16.49 -16.50 -5.68
N ALA A 73 15.84 -16.78 -4.53
CA ALA A 73 14.75 -17.74 -4.41
C ALA A 73 13.35 -17.11 -4.49
N GLY A 74 13.23 -15.78 -4.57
CA GLY A 74 11.94 -15.10 -4.53
C GLY A 74 12.00 -13.67 -4.00
N VAL A 75 10.83 -13.18 -3.62
CA VAL A 75 10.66 -11.87 -3.01
C VAL A 75 10.35 -12.04 -1.53
N LEU A 76 11.08 -11.37 -0.66
CA LEU A 76 10.77 -11.34 0.76
C LEU A 76 10.06 -10.01 1.07
N ILE A 77 8.84 -10.09 1.58
CA ILE A 77 8.07 -8.93 2.04
C ILE A 77 8.19 -8.92 3.56
N GLY A 78 8.44 -7.77 4.18
CA GLY A 78 8.39 -7.65 5.64
C GLY A 78 7.74 -6.35 6.10
N SER A 79 7.30 -6.32 7.34
CA SER A 79 6.74 -5.12 7.96
C SER A 79 7.86 -4.16 8.40
N LEU A 80 7.69 -2.87 8.17
CA LEU A 80 8.53 -1.81 8.76
C LEU A 80 8.18 -1.53 10.24
N TYR A 81 7.12 -2.15 10.74
CA TYR A 81 6.58 -1.93 12.08
C TYR A 81 6.55 -3.21 12.92
N ASP A 82 7.28 -4.25 12.50
CA ASP A 82 7.41 -5.54 13.17
C ASP A 82 6.06 -6.24 13.46
N ARG A 83 5.09 -6.10 12.54
CA ARG A 83 3.72 -6.63 12.74
C ARG A 83 3.61 -8.14 12.50
N TRP A 84 4.40 -8.66 11.58
CA TRP A 84 4.32 -10.05 11.12
C TRP A 84 5.69 -10.52 10.63
N GLN A 85 5.91 -11.83 10.67
CA GLN A 85 7.17 -12.45 10.24
C GLN A 85 7.36 -12.28 8.73
N PRO A 86 8.56 -11.93 8.25
CA PRO A 86 8.81 -11.74 6.82
C PRO A 86 8.26 -12.90 5.97
N LEU A 87 7.45 -12.55 4.98
CA LEU A 87 6.71 -13.48 4.13
C LEU A 87 7.52 -13.73 2.84
N PRO A 88 8.05 -14.95 2.62
CA PRO A 88 8.62 -15.31 1.34
C PRO A 88 7.50 -15.50 0.31
N VAL A 89 7.57 -14.77 -0.79
CA VAL A 89 6.63 -14.83 -1.91
C VAL A 89 7.39 -15.28 -3.16
N PRO A 90 7.02 -16.41 -3.77
CA PRO A 90 7.61 -16.84 -5.03
C PRO A 90 7.43 -15.77 -6.13
N GLU A 91 8.42 -15.56 -6.99
CA GLU A 91 8.29 -14.61 -8.12
C GLU A 91 7.12 -14.98 -9.05
N ALA A 92 6.86 -16.29 -9.19
CA ALA A 92 5.74 -16.84 -9.94
C ALA A 92 4.36 -16.45 -9.38
N LEU A 93 4.30 -15.94 -8.14
CA LEU A 93 3.10 -15.36 -7.54
C LEU A 93 3.17 -13.83 -7.51
N PHE A 94 4.31 -13.27 -7.08
CA PHE A 94 4.51 -11.83 -6.88
C PHE A 94 4.18 -10.99 -8.13
N TRP A 95 4.77 -11.33 -9.29
CA TRP A 95 4.56 -10.56 -10.51
C TRP A 95 3.17 -10.74 -11.12
N PRO A 96 2.58 -11.95 -11.15
CA PRO A 96 1.20 -12.12 -11.58
C PRO A 96 0.19 -11.38 -10.71
N VAL A 97 0.38 -11.28 -9.40
CA VAL A 97 -0.50 -10.52 -8.51
C VAL A 97 -0.49 -9.02 -8.84
N LEU A 98 0.69 -8.43 -9.04
CA LEU A 98 0.80 -7.04 -9.49
C LEU A 98 0.16 -6.82 -10.86
N SER A 99 0.34 -7.77 -11.78
CA SER A 99 -0.26 -7.72 -13.12
C SER A 99 -1.78 -7.85 -13.07
N GLY A 100 -2.30 -8.69 -12.18
CA GLY A 100 -3.72 -8.87 -11.91
C GLY A 100 -4.36 -7.61 -11.32
N LEU A 101 -3.70 -6.97 -10.35
CA LEU A 101 -4.15 -5.69 -9.80
C LEU A 101 -4.15 -4.61 -10.89
N ARG A 102 -3.08 -4.53 -11.70
CA ARG A 102 -3.03 -3.60 -12.82
C ARG A 102 -4.17 -3.81 -13.81
N ALA A 103 -4.46 -5.05 -14.19
CA ALA A 103 -5.56 -5.38 -15.09
C ALA A 103 -6.92 -5.02 -14.47
N PHE A 104 -7.10 -5.26 -13.17
CA PHE A 104 -8.28 -4.83 -12.43
C PHE A 104 -8.47 -3.31 -12.45
N LEU A 105 -7.41 -2.53 -12.17
CA LEU A 105 -7.45 -1.07 -12.22
C LEU A 105 -7.72 -0.56 -13.63
N LEU A 106 -7.09 -1.15 -14.65
CA LEU A 106 -7.32 -0.78 -16.05
C LEU A 106 -8.77 -0.98 -16.48
N ASN A 107 -9.38 -2.11 -16.09
CA ASN A 107 -10.79 -2.39 -16.39
C ASN A 107 -11.74 -1.47 -15.64
N SER A 108 -11.31 -0.92 -14.51
CA SER A 108 -12.11 -0.03 -13.67
C SER A 108 -11.91 1.45 -14.00
N ALA A 109 -10.82 1.82 -14.69
CA ALA A 109 -10.47 3.20 -14.99
C ALA A 109 -11.48 3.94 -15.87
N ALA A 110 -12.33 3.21 -16.61
CA ALA A 110 -13.40 3.77 -17.43
C ALA A 110 -14.73 3.94 -16.67
N ASP A 111 -14.82 3.49 -15.41
CA ASP A 111 -16.04 3.61 -14.61
C ASP A 111 -16.18 5.02 -14.02
N PRO A 112 -17.17 5.82 -14.46
CA PRO A 112 -17.38 7.17 -13.93
C PRO A 112 -17.71 7.18 -12.44
N ALA A 113 -18.21 6.08 -11.88
CA ALA A 113 -18.51 5.98 -10.45
C ALA A 113 -17.25 6.01 -9.58
N LEU A 114 -16.09 5.68 -10.16
CA LEU A 114 -14.78 5.72 -9.49
C LEU A 114 -14.04 7.04 -9.70
N ALA A 115 -14.63 7.99 -10.43
CA ALA A 115 -14.03 9.30 -10.63
C ALA A 115 -13.90 10.04 -9.30
N ARG A 116 -12.77 10.73 -9.11
CA ARG A 116 -12.54 11.52 -7.91
C ARG A 116 -13.56 12.67 -7.84
N PRO A 117 -14.10 12.96 -6.65
CA PRO A 117 -14.96 14.11 -6.47
C PRO A 117 -14.16 15.41 -6.69
N ASP A 118 -14.87 16.47 -7.04
CA ASP A 118 -14.28 17.81 -7.14
C ASP A 118 -13.65 18.21 -5.80
N GLY A 119 -12.44 18.76 -5.85
CA GLY A 119 -11.70 19.17 -4.65
C GLY A 119 -11.03 18.01 -3.88
N TYR A 120 -10.97 16.80 -4.45
CA TYR A 120 -10.22 15.70 -3.84
C TYR A 120 -8.76 16.11 -3.57
N PRO A 121 -8.22 15.86 -2.36
CA PRO A 121 -6.87 16.30 -1.99
C PRO A 121 -5.77 15.80 -2.95
N ALA A 122 -4.83 16.68 -3.28
CA ALA A 122 -3.70 16.39 -4.18
C ALA A 122 -2.62 15.55 -3.47
N VAL A 123 -2.89 14.25 -3.30
CA VAL A 123 -1.96 13.28 -2.70
C VAL A 123 -0.77 13.03 -3.62
N GLY A 124 0.45 13.09 -3.07
CA GLY A 124 1.69 12.84 -3.79
C GLY A 124 2.29 11.47 -3.50
N ARG A 125 3.12 10.95 -4.42
CA ARG A 125 4.00 9.80 -4.21
C ARG A 125 5.40 10.14 -4.66
N MET A 126 6.40 9.75 -3.87
CA MET A 126 7.80 10.07 -4.16
C MET A 126 8.70 8.88 -3.86
N THR A 127 9.63 8.61 -4.77
CA THR A 127 10.70 7.63 -4.61
C THR A 127 12.02 8.36 -4.38
N THR A 128 12.79 7.98 -3.37
CA THR A 128 14.13 8.52 -3.09
C THR A 128 15.14 7.40 -2.88
N HIS A 129 16.38 7.58 -3.32
CA HIS A 129 17.47 6.68 -2.96
C HIS A 129 18.01 7.05 -1.59
N ARG A 130 18.08 6.07 -0.68
CA ARG A 130 18.83 6.18 0.57
C ARG A 130 20.05 5.27 0.52
N THR A 131 21.22 5.89 0.56
CA THR A 131 22.48 5.20 0.83
C THR A 131 22.63 5.04 2.34
N PRO A 132 22.84 3.82 2.87
CA PRO A 132 22.99 3.62 4.31
C PRO A 132 24.28 4.29 4.82
N PRO A 133 24.23 4.93 6.00
CA PRO A 133 25.35 5.71 6.54
C PRO A 133 26.57 4.87 6.96
N THR A 134 26.40 3.57 7.23
CA THR A 134 27.47 2.70 7.79
C THR A 134 27.72 1.44 6.98
N GLY A 135 27.45 1.47 5.66
CA GLY A 135 27.48 0.27 4.82
C GLY A 135 26.22 -0.57 4.99
N GLY A 136 25.82 -1.24 3.91
CA GLY A 136 24.53 -1.92 3.78
C GLY A 136 24.04 -1.85 2.32
N ARG A 137 22.95 -2.54 2.01
CA ARG A 137 22.33 -2.44 0.68
C ARG A 137 21.65 -1.08 0.53
N PRO A 138 21.81 -0.37 -0.60
CA PRO A 138 21.00 0.80 -0.89
C PRO A 138 19.51 0.45 -0.82
N ALA A 139 18.72 1.41 -0.36
CA ALA A 139 17.27 1.27 -0.29
C ALA A 139 16.59 2.35 -1.12
N LEU A 140 15.59 1.95 -1.90
CA LEU A 140 14.60 2.86 -2.48
C LEU A 140 13.53 3.11 -1.44
N VAL A 141 13.26 4.36 -1.11
CA VAL A 141 12.16 4.74 -0.22
C VAL A 141 11.05 5.32 -1.07
N ASP A 142 9.91 4.65 -1.11
CA ASP A 142 8.76 4.98 -1.95
C ASP A 142 7.52 5.20 -1.08
N ARG A 143 7.08 6.45 -0.94
CA ARG A 143 6.02 6.81 0.03
C ARG A 143 4.97 7.70 -0.57
N THR A 144 3.77 7.64 0.03
CA THR A 144 2.71 8.60 -0.23
C THR A 144 2.69 9.71 0.80
N HIS A 145 2.36 10.91 0.36
CA HIS A 145 2.44 12.14 1.13
C HIS A 145 1.13 12.90 1.02
N PHE A 146 0.72 13.49 2.15
CA PHE A 146 -0.38 14.46 2.20
C PHE A 146 -0.10 15.65 1.26
N PRO A 147 -1.16 16.39 0.87
CA PRO A 147 -0.98 17.60 0.08
C PRO A 147 0.08 18.52 0.71
N PRO A 148 0.99 19.10 -0.10
CA PRO A 148 2.10 19.89 0.41
C PRO A 148 1.68 21.20 1.08
N ASP A 149 0.45 21.65 0.82
CA ASP A 149 -0.18 22.83 1.40
C ASP A 149 -0.89 22.56 2.74
N TRP A 150 -1.07 21.30 3.12
CA TRP A 150 -1.64 20.95 4.43
C TRP A 150 -0.65 21.20 5.56
N SER A 151 -1.13 21.86 6.60
CA SER A 151 -0.42 22.02 7.87
C SER A 151 -0.32 20.69 8.62
N ALA A 152 0.65 20.60 9.54
CA ALA A 152 0.77 19.46 10.43
C ALA A 152 -0.51 19.21 11.26
N GLN A 153 -1.23 20.28 11.62
CA GLN A 153 -2.50 20.19 12.32
C GLN A 153 -3.59 19.56 11.45
N GLU A 154 -3.74 20.00 10.20
CA GLU A 154 -4.72 19.41 9.27
C GLU A 154 -4.44 17.93 9.00
N VAL A 155 -3.16 17.56 8.86
CA VAL A 155 -2.74 16.16 8.74
C VAL A 155 -3.15 15.35 9.98
N GLN A 156 -2.95 15.89 11.18
CA GLN A 156 -3.34 15.24 12.44
C GLN A 156 -4.85 15.12 12.58
N GLU A 157 -5.60 16.16 12.22
CA GLU A 157 -7.07 16.16 12.23
C GLU A 157 -7.62 15.12 11.25
N ALA A 158 -7.05 15.04 10.04
CA ALA A 158 -7.42 14.04 9.05
C ALA A 158 -7.13 12.62 9.55
N ALA A 159 -5.95 12.38 10.12
CA ALA A 159 -5.58 11.09 10.68
C ALA A 159 -6.51 10.68 11.82
N THR A 160 -6.77 11.60 12.76
CA THR A 160 -7.68 11.36 13.89
C THR A 160 -9.10 11.11 13.40
N GLY A 161 -9.58 11.89 12.43
CA GLY A 161 -10.91 11.73 11.86
C GLY A 161 -11.08 10.40 11.13
N ALA A 162 -10.12 10.01 10.29
CA ALA A 162 -10.14 8.73 9.59
C ALA A 162 -10.11 7.55 10.57
N TRP A 163 -9.27 7.62 11.61
CA TRP A 163 -9.17 6.58 12.63
C TRP A 163 -10.49 6.34 13.38
N HIS A 164 -11.29 7.39 13.58
CA HIS A 164 -12.58 7.32 14.27
C HIS A 164 -13.79 7.31 13.31
N SER A 165 -13.56 7.20 12.00
CA SER A 165 -14.65 7.14 11.01
C SER A 165 -15.46 5.85 11.16
N ALA A 166 -16.75 5.89 10.79
CA ALA A 166 -17.60 4.68 10.80
C ALA A 166 -17.11 3.64 9.78
N GLU A 167 -16.34 4.10 8.79
CA GLU A 167 -15.75 3.33 7.71
C GLU A 167 -14.38 2.76 8.06
N ALA A 168 -13.89 3.03 9.27
CA ALA A 168 -12.62 2.51 9.77
C ALA A 168 -12.63 0.97 9.75
N ARG A 169 -11.57 0.39 9.18
CA ARG A 169 -11.33 -1.04 9.09
C ARG A 169 -9.96 -1.33 9.69
N TYR A 170 -9.88 -2.41 10.45
CA TYR A 170 -8.66 -2.86 11.09
C TYR A 170 -8.43 -4.32 10.72
N ASP A 171 -7.20 -4.66 10.35
CA ASP A 171 -6.74 -6.03 10.24
C ASP A 171 -5.81 -6.33 11.41
N GLU A 172 -6.32 -7.05 12.41
CA GLU A 172 -5.56 -7.42 13.62
C GLU A 172 -4.34 -8.30 13.30
N GLN A 173 -4.35 -9.05 12.20
CA GLN A 173 -3.24 -9.94 11.86
C GLN A 173 -2.06 -9.20 11.25
N THR A 174 -2.33 -8.14 10.49
CA THR A 174 -1.27 -7.37 9.83
C THR A 174 -0.98 -6.04 10.53
N GLY A 175 -1.86 -5.61 11.44
CA GLY A 175 -1.84 -4.28 12.06
C GLY A 175 -2.16 -3.15 11.08
N ALA A 176 -2.56 -3.47 9.84
CA ALA A 176 -2.97 -2.49 8.85
C ALA A 176 -4.36 -1.95 9.18
N TRP A 177 -4.61 -0.69 8.85
CA TRP A 177 -5.93 -0.09 8.98
C TRP A 177 -6.17 0.89 7.84
N SER A 178 -7.45 1.16 7.55
CA SER A 178 -7.83 2.36 6.79
C SER A 178 -9.17 2.93 7.22
N GLY A 179 -9.35 4.23 6.99
CA GLY A 179 -10.55 4.98 7.31
C GLY A 179 -10.72 6.16 6.35
N LEU A 180 -11.81 6.91 6.51
CA LEU A 180 -12.13 8.04 5.64
C LEU A 180 -12.08 9.38 6.38
N TRP A 181 -11.53 10.39 5.72
CA TRP A 181 -11.66 11.77 6.13
C TRP A 181 -12.04 12.62 4.91
N ARG A 182 -13.28 13.12 4.87
CA ARG A 182 -13.80 13.91 3.74
C ARG A 182 -13.51 13.24 2.39
N ASP A 183 -13.95 11.99 2.27
CA ASP A 183 -13.75 11.11 1.10
C ASP A 183 -12.29 10.69 0.79
N LEU A 184 -11.29 11.26 1.46
CA LEU A 184 -9.91 10.79 1.39
C LEU A 184 -9.73 9.53 2.24
N GLU A 185 -9.35 8.43 1.60
CA GLU A 185 -8.88 7.24 2.33
C GLU A 185 -7.50 7.52 2.92
N LEU A 186 -7.41 7.36 4.24
CA LEU A 186 -6.14 7.24 4.95
C LEU A 186 -5.93 5.79 5.34
N ALA A 187 -4.71 5.31 5.17
CA ALA A 187 -4.28 4.01 5.64
C ALA A 187 -3.06 4.15 6.53
N GLY A 188 -2.76 3.12 7.29
CA GLY A 188 -1.63 3.14 8.19
C GLY A 188 -1.43 1.82 8.90
N TYR A 189 -0.56 1.88 9.90
CA TYR A 189 -0.33 0.78 10.83
C TYR A 189 -0.58 1.24 12.25
N TYR A 190 -1.14 0.35 13.04
CA TYR A 190 -1.36 0.54 14.46
C TYR A 190 -0.80 -0.67 15.21
N ASP A 191 -0.60 -0.47 16.51
CA ASP A 191 -0.22 -1.56 17.40
C ASP A 191 -1.47 -2.26 17.96
N PRO A 192 -1.78 -3.52 17.59
CA PRO A 192 -3.00 -4.19 18.05
C PRO A 192 -3.07 -4.40 19.55
N ALA A 193 -1.90 -4.48 20.22
CA ALA A 193 -1.85 -4.65 21.66
C ALA A 193 -2.28 -3.39 22.44
N THR A 194 -1.97 -2.21 21.89
CA THR A 194 -2.20 -0.92 22.57
C THR A 194 -3.27 -0.05 21.91
N GLY A 195 -3.66 -0.39 20.68
CA GLY A 195 -4.51 0.45 19.83
C GLY A 195 -3.82 1.71 19.31
N ALA A 196 -2.51 1.90 19.56
CA ALA A 196 -1.81 3.13 19.21
C ALA A 196 -1.44 3.17 17.72
N VAL A 197 -1.77 4.27 17.04
CA VAL A 197 -1.36 4.51 15.65
C VAL A 197 0.15 4.73 15.57
N GLN A 198 0.82 3.99 14.69
CA GLN A 198 2.26 4.07 14.48
C GLN A 198 2.64 4.90 13.25
N THR A 199 1.80 4.83 12.21
CA THR A 199 1.94 5.61 10.99
C THR A 199 0.58 5.80 10.34
N TYR A 200 0.49 6.83 9.51
CA TYR A 200 -0.63 7.06 8.63
C TYR A 200 -0.20 7.86 7.41
N PHE A 201 -0.86 7.61 6.29
CA PHE A 201 -0.58 8.22 5.01
C PHE A 201 -1.86 8.22 4.17
N PRO A 202 -1.99 9.15 3.23
CA PRO A 202 -3.08 9.10 2.27
C PRO A 202 -2.89 7.95 1.29
N VAL A 203 -4.00 7.32 0.92
CA VAL A 203 -4.06 6.32 -0.15
C VAL A 203 -4.28 7.04 -1.48
N LEU A 204 -3.47 6.70 -2.47
CA LEU A 204 -3.73 7.06 -3.86
C LEU A 204 -4.91 6.24 -4.37
N ALA A 205 -6.08 6.86 -4.35
CA ALA A 205 -7.30 6.31 -4.95
C ALA A 205 -7.19 6.23 -6.49
N PRO A 206 -8.05 5.41 -7.13
CA PRO A 206 -8.18 5.34 -8.59
C PRO A 206 -8.29 6.70 -9.29
#